data_AF-A0A9P7TPU4-F1
#
_entry.id   AF-A0A9P7TPU4-F1
#
_cell.length_a   1.000
_cell.length_b   1.000
_cell.length_c   1.000
_cell.angle_alpha   90.00
_cell.angle_beta   90.00
_cell.angle_gamma   90.00
#
_symmetry.space_group_name_H-M   'P 1'
#
loop_
_entity.id
_entity.type
_entity.pdbx_description
1 polymer ?
#
loop_
_entity_poly.entity_id
_entity_poly.type
_entity_poly.pdbx_seq_one_letter_code
_entity_poly.pdbx_strand_id
1 'polypeptide(L)'
;LKLYKGIYAGIWIIEGFVAGYGTMDMAFRFRALLHVGAHMVCFGSRTANWGTRSQNEHVAWIGRDVLLRAWEKDRQAFKGHDLQCLLW
;
A
#
# COMPACT_ATOMS: atom_id res chain seq x y z
N LEU A 1 8.41 3.18 4.64
CA LEU A 1 9.31 4.31 4.98
C LEU A 1 8.55 5.62 5.17
N LYS A 2 7.66 6.02 4.24
CA LYS A 2 6.78 7.19 4.42
C LYS A 2 6.00 7.18 5.75
N LEU A 3 5.26 6.10 6.03
CA LEU A 3 4.43 6.02 7.25
C LEU A 3 5.21 6.03 8.58
N TYR A 4 6.51 5.73 8.53
CA TYR A 4 7.37 5.69 9.73
C TYR A 4 8.28 6.91 9.87
N LYS A 5 8.80 7.43 8.76
CA LYS A 5 9.88 8.41 8.73
C LYS A 5 9.65 9.55 7.74
N GLY A 6 8.47 9.62 7.10
CA GLY A 6 8.16 10.66 6.10
C GLY A 6 9.02 10.58 4.82
N ILE A 7 9.65 9.44 4.55
CA ILE A 7 10.49 9.26 3.36
C ILE A 7 9.62 8.83 2.17
N TYR A 8 9.48 9.73 1.20
CA TYR A 8 8.61 9.58 0.02
C TYR A 8 9.22 8.78 -1.13
N ALA A 9 10.54 8.54 -1.14
CA ALA A 9 11.22 7.85 -2.22
C ALA A 9 10.61 6.48 -2.56
N GLY A 10 10.00 5.80 -1.59
CA GLY A 10 9.28 4.54 -1.83
C GLY A 10 8.09 4.66 -2.79
N ILE A 11 7.42 5.82 -2.84
CA ILE A 11 6.32 6.06 -3.77
C ILE A 11 6.86 6.16 -5.19
N TRP A 12 7.94 6.92 -5.41
CA TRP A 12 8.59 7.05 -6.71
C TRP A 12 9.09 5.70 -7.24
N ILE A 13 9.61 4.85 -6.35
CA ILE A 13 10.01 3.49 -6.70
C ILE A 13 8.81 2.69 -7.20
N ILE A 14 7.67 2.73 -6.51
CA ILE A 14 6.43 2.04 -6.93
C ILE A 14 5.95 2.57 -8.28
N GLU A 15 5.90 3.89 -8.46
CA GLU A 15 5.50 4.54 -9.71
C GLU A 15 6.39 4.10 -10.89
N GLY A 16 7.72 4.07 -10.68
CA GLY A 16 8.66 3.60 -11.68
C GLY A 16 8.46 2.12 -12.03
N PHE A 17 8.20 1.26 -11.04
CA PHE A 17 7.85 -0.14 -11.30
C PHE A 17 6.58 -0.27 -12.12
N VAL A 18 5.51 0.42 -11.74
CA VAL A 18 4.23 0.37 -12.48
C VAL A 18 4.42 0.85 -13.92
N ALA A 19 5.16 1.94 -14.13
CA ALA A 19 5.47 2.43 -15.47
C ALA A 19 6.25 1.40 -16.30
N GLY A 20 7.21 0.70 -15.69
CA GLY A 20 8.02 -0.34 -16.34
C GLY A 20 7.24 -1.62 -16.68
N TYR A 21 6.27 -2.02 -15.85
CA TYR A 21 5.40 -3.18 -16.15
C TYR A 21 4.45 -2.93 -17.32
N GLY A 22 4.20 -1.67 -17.67
CA GLY A 22 3.30 -1.31 -18.76
C GLY A 22 1.83 -1.66 -18.47
N THR A 23 1.12 -2.13 -19.48
CA THR A 23 -0.31 -2.43 -19.37
C THR A 23 -0.54 -3.70 -18.56
N MET A 24 -1.19 -3.55 -17.40
CA MET A 24 -1.58 -4.65 -16.53
C MET A 24 -3.11 -4.70 -16.42
N ASP A 25 -3.68 -5.90 -16.40
CA ASP A 25 -5.12 -6.05 -16.18
C ASP A 25 -5.52 -5.57 -14.77
N MET A 26 -6.76 -5.06 -14.64
CA MET A 26 -7.25 -4.52 -13.37
C MET A 26 -7.32 -5.57 -12.26
N ALA A 27 -7.55 -6.85 -12.59
CA ALA A 27 -7.60 -7.90 -11.59
C ALA A 27 -6.20 -8.17 -11.00
N PHE A 28 -5.14 -8.13 -11.81
CA PHE A 28 -3.76 -8.21 -11.35
C PHE A 28 -3.42 -7.04 -10.44
N ARG A 29 -3.77 -5.82 -10.83
CA ARG A 29 -3.54 -4.60 -10.03
C ARG A 29 -4.20 -4.69 -8.64
N PHE A 30 -5.46 -5.16 -8.56
CA PHE A 30 -6.12 -5.39 -7.28
C PHE A 30 -5.50 -6.53 -6.45
N ARG A 31 -5.04 -7.61 -7.08
CA ARG A 31 -4.27 -8.66 -6.37
C ARG A 31 -2.98 -8.11 -5.78
N ALA A 32 -2.26 -7.26 -6.50
CA ALA A 32 -1.07 -6.59 -5.97
C ALA A 32 -1.42 -5.73 -4.73
N LEU A 33 -2.51 -4.96 -4.79
CA LEU A 33 -2.99 -4.18 -3.63
C LEU A 33 -3.36 -5.06 -2.43
N LEU A 34 -3.99 -6.22 -2.64
CA LEU A 34 -4.27 -7.19 -1.56
C LEU A 34 -2.98 -7.64 -0.88
N HIS A 35 -1.94 -7.98 -1.65
CA HIS A 35 -0.65 -8.37 -1.10
C HIS A 35 0.03 -7.22 -0.34
N VAL A 36 -0.05 -5.99 -0.85
CA VAL A 36 0.47 -4.80 -0.16
C VAL A 36 -0.26 -4.58 1.16
N GLY A 37 -1.60 -4.62 1.17
CA GLY A 37 -2.39 -4.48 2.39
C GLY A 37 -2.07 -5.55 3.42
N ALA A 38 -2.00 -6.82 3.01
CA ALA A 38 -1.63 -7.93 3.88
C ALA A 38 -0.21 -7.76 4.46
N HIS A 39 0.75 -7.35 3.63
CA HIS A 39 2.11 -7.05 4.07
C HIS A 39 2.12 -5.94 5.13
N MET A 40 1.38 -4.85 4.92
CA MET A 40 1.31 -3.74 5.87
C MET A 40 0.69 -4.16 7.22
N VAL A 41 -0.37 -4.96 7.22
CA VAL A 41 -0.97 -5.51 8.45
C VAL A 41 0.05 -6.37 9.21
N CYS A 42 0.69 -7.31 8.52
CA CYS A 42 1.69 -8.20 9.13
C CYS A 42 2.90 -7.42 9.65
N PHE A 43 3.46 -6.53 8.83
CA PHE A 43 4.66 -5.77 9.17
C PHE A 43 4.39 -4.78 10.31
N GLY A 44 3.29 -4.02 10.22
CA GLY A 44 2.88 -3.06 11.26
C GLY A 44 2.61 -3.72 12.61
N SER A 45 2.05 -4.94 12.63
CA SER A 45 1.73 -5.65 13.88
C SER A 45 2.88 -6.46 14.48
N ARG A 46 3.88 -6.88 13.68
CA ARG A 46 4.91 -7.85 14.13
C ARG A 46 6.33 -7.31 14.12
N THR A 47 6.62 -6.21 13.43
CA THR A 47 7.99 -5.71 13.34
C THR A 47 8.27 -4.67 14.44
N ALA A 48 8.71 -5.17 15.59
CA ALA A 48 9.13 -4.31 16.71
C ALA A 48 10.31 -3.41 16.31
N ASN A 49 10.42 -2.24 16.96
CA ASN A 49 11.51 -1.26 16.83
C ASN A 49 11.67 -0.56 15.46
N TRP A 50 10.73 -0.75 14.53
CA TRP A 50 10.74 -0.02 13.25
C TRP A 50 10.13 1.39 13.35
N GLY A 51 9.17 1.56 14.25
CA GLY A 51 8.56 2.84 14.62
C GLY A 51 8.08 2.80 16.07
N THR A 52 7.41 3.88 16.50
CA THR A 52 6.68 3.87 17.78
C THR A 52 5.50 2.91 17.71
N ARG A 53 4.94 2.53 18.87
CA ARG A 53 3.73 1.72 18.93
C ARG A 53 2.58 2.33 18.11
N SER A 54 2.36 3.64 18.20
CA SER A 54 1.30 4.30 17.43
C SER A 54 1.55 4.30 15.93
N GLN A 55 2.82 4.43 15.49
CA GLN A 55 3.16 4.32 14.08
C GLN A 55 2.94 2.90 13.54
N ASN A 56 3.34 1.89 14.32
CA ASN A 56 3.12 0.48 14.01
C ASN A 56 1.62 0.16 13.87
N GLU A 57 0.82 0.59 14.84
CA GLU A 57 -0.64 0.46 14.81
C GLU A 57 -1.23 1.18 13.59
N HIS A 58 -0.78 2.41 13.31
CA HIS A 58 -1.23 3.17 12.15
C HIS A 58 -0.93 2.46 10.82
N VAL A 59 0.27 1.88 10.66
CA VAL A 59 0.61 1.09 9.46
C VAL A 59 -0.31 -0.11 9.30
N ALA A 60 -0.63 -0.80 10.39
CA ALA A 60 -1.56 -1.93 10.34
C ALA A 60 -2.99 -1.49 9.97
N TRP A 61 -3.43 -0.32 10.43
CA TRP A 61 -4.75 0.23 10.09
C TRP A 61 -4.84 0.61 8.61
N ILE A 62 -3.84 1.31 8.08
CA ILE A 62 -3.78 1.61 6.64
C ILE A 62 -3.73 0.30 5.83
N GLY A 63 -2.95 -0.68 6.28
CA GLY A 63 -2.90 -2.00 5.65
C GLY A 63 -4.26 -2.70 5.59
N ARG A 64 -5.03 -2.67 6.68
CA ARG A 64 -6.40 -3.19 6.74
C ARG A 64 -7.30 -2.49 5.73
N ASP A 65 -7.25 -1.15 5.69
CA ASP A 65 -8.13 -0.38 4.81
C ASP A 65 -7.79 -0.63 3.33
N VAL A 66 -6.50 -0.66 2.97
CA VAL A 66 -6.05 -1.05 1.63
C VAL A 66 -6.54 -2.45 1.28
N LEU A 67 -6.41 -3.41 2.19
CA LEU A 67 -6.85 -4.80 1.96
C LEU A 67 -8.35 -4.89 1.71
N LEU A 68 -9.17 -4.26 2.56
CA LEU A 68 -10.63 -4.29 2.43
C LEU A 68 -11.10 -3.59 1.14
N ARG A 69 -10.57 -2.41 0.83
CA ARG A 69 -10.93 -1.68 -0.40
C ARG A 69 -10.48 -2.40 -1.67
N ALA A 70 -9.30 -3.04 -1.64
CA ALA A 70 -8.83 -3.85 -2.74
C ALA A 70 -9.68 -5.13 -2.93
N TRP A 71 -10.12 -5.75 -1.83
CA TRP A 71 -11.02 -6.90 -1.85
C TRP A 71 -12.38 -6.55 -2.49
N GLU A 72 -12.93 -5.40 -2.12
CA GLU A 72 -14.16 -4.84 -2.70
C GLU A 72 -13.97 -4.36 -4.16
N LYS A 73 -12.73 -4.31 -4.65
CA LYS A 73 -12.35 -3.71 -5.95
C LYS A 73 -12.80 -2.24 -6.08
N ASP A 74 -12.86 -1.52 -4.96
CA ASP A 74 -13.21 -0.11 -4.94
C ASP A 74 -12.04 0.74 -5.45
N ARG A 75 -12.02 0.97 -6.75
CA ARG A 75 -10.99 1.81 -7.39
C ARG A 75 -11.02 3.23 -6.83
N GLN A 76 -12.19 3.80 -6.57
CA GLN A 76 -12.31 5.22 -6.20
C GLN A 76 -11.76 5.50 -4.81
N ALA A 77 -11.81 4.52 -3.90
CA ALA A 77 -11.18 4.61 -2.58
C ALA A 77 -9.66 4.91 -2.64
N PHE A 78 -9.00 4.61 -3.76
CA PHE A 78 -7.58 4.86 -3.94
C PHE A 78 -7.27 6.22 -4.61
N LYS A 79 -8.27 7.01 -4.99
CA LYS A 79 -8.01 8.32 -5.61
C LYS A 79 -7.32 9.24 -4.60
N GLY A 80 -6.15 9.77 -4.95
CA GLY A 80 -5.32 10.57 -4.05
C GLY A 80 -4.57 9.77 -2.98
N HIS A 81 -4.71 8.44 -2.95
CA HIS A 81 -3.93 7.57 -2.09
C HIS A 81 -2.52 7.37 -2.67
N ASP A 82 -1.52 7.08 -1.82
CA ASP A 82 -0.14 6.83 -2.26
C ASP A 82 0.00 5.65 -3.23
N LEU A 83 -0.98 4.74 -3.21
CA LEU A 83 -1.04 3.56 -4.07
C LEU A 83 -1.91 3.79 -5.32
N GLN A 84 -2.35 5.02 -5.58
CA GLN A 84 -3.19 5.30 -6.74
C GLN A 84 -2.49 4.89 -8.04
N CYS A 85 -1.17 5.06 -8.15
CA CYS A 85 -0.43 4.69 -9.37
C CYS A 85 -0.63 3.24 -9.81
N LEU A 86 -1.00 2.32 -8.91
CA LEU A 86 -1.33 0.93 -9.29
C LEU A 86 -2.63 0.79 -10.09
N LEU A 87 -3.51 1.80 -10.09
CA LEU A 87 -4.87 1.72 -10.63
C LEU A 87 -5.16 2.74 -11.74
N TRP A 88 -4.26 3.66 -12.05
CA TRP A 88 -4.35 4.62 -13.16
C TRP A 88 -3.04 4.57 -13.94
#